data_AF-A0A2E4DA57-F1
#
_entry.id   AF-A0A2E4DA57-F1
#
_cell.length_a   1.000
_cell.length_b   1.000
_cell.length_c   1.000
_cell.angle_alpha   90.00
_cell.angle_beta   90.00
_cell.angle_gamma   90.00
#
_symmetry.space_group_name_H-M   'P 1'
#
loop_
_entity.id
_entity.type
_entity.pdbx_description
1 polymer ?
#
loop_
_entity_poly.entity_id
_entity_poly.type
_entity_poly.pdbx_seq_one_letter_code
_entity_poly.pdbx_strand_id
1 'polypeptide(L)'
;MPYFLLILSFILFLPGTSQFKANSSKEFLNFPLSSLHFNKSTYSLYQASITGDKTNLSRKLKHIFKRYGLLHLLTPSGLHLSSLYFLLGLFNKWTQSALLGVLFLIVAPLGGYLSLERVILFKILGLNIRLSAMTKLIFILILSLLSHNYQSSPLSFCFSLLFWGTIILFKDNKLKLMLLLNLSLHITSSIFDTPVKSSSLFINPLITSIMTFIFPLLFFNYLVGGFNFLNEVIHNCLNLMVKCIYVLDKFDPTPLMAFSLLSLLAVALFIHYNRYKTALIILLLQSNHSHQIQQVNSNFIFPAHRQEIVKEDFEKKDYIDQRCRFGVFKISCKKKPSHLGGPSI
;
A
#
# COMPACT_ATOMS: atom_id res chain seq x y z
N MET A 1 13.22 13.84 -18.75
CA MET A 1 12.82 12.84 -19.74
C MET A 1 12.51 11.48 -19.10
N PRO A 2 13.37 10.91 -18.23
CA PRO A 2 13.22 9.50 -17.87
C PRO A 2 12.01 9.21 -16.98
N TYR A 3 11.60 10.14 -16.11
CA TYR A 3 10.44 9.93 -15.23
C TYR A 3 9.09 9.96 -15.97
N PHE A 4 8.92 10.90 -16.90
CA PHE A 4 7.68 10.96 -17.70
C PHE A 4 7.53 9.71 -18.56
N LEU A 5 8.62 9.26 -19.20
CA LEU A 5 8.65 8.00 -19.94
C LEU A 5 8.31 6.81 -19.04
N LEU A 6 8.85 6.79 -17.81
CA LEU A 6 8.53 5.74 -16.84
C LEU A 6 7.03 5.68 -16.52
N ILE A 7 6.38 6.83 -16.31
CA ILE A 7 4.93 6.91 -16.07
C ILE A 7 4.17 6.43 -17.30
N LEU A 8 4.58 6.87 -18.50
CA LEU A 8 3.94 6.45 -19.73
C LEU A 8 4.02 4.93 -19.91
N SER A 9 5.21 4.34 -19.69
CA SER A 9 5.38 2.89 -19.69
C SER A 9 4.50 2.21 -18.65
N PHE A 10 4.44 2.74 -17.42
CA PHE A 10 3.56 2.22 -16.38
C PHE A 10 2.08 2.21 -16.79
N ILE A 11 1.59 3.27 -17.44
CA ILE A 11 0.21 3.34 -17.94
C ILE A 11 -0.02 2.34 -19.08
N LEU A 12 0.94 2.21 -20.01
CA LEU A 12 0.84 1.28 -21.14
C LEU A 12 0.82 -0.19 -20.70
N PHE A 13 1.57 -0.54 -19.65
CA PHE A 13 1.57 -1.89 -19.08
C PHE A 13 0.47 -2.13 -18.05
N LEU A 14 -0.36 -1.13 -17.75
CA LEU A 14 -1.43 -1.31 -16.78
C LEU A 14 -2.47 -2.27 -17.37
N PRO A 15 -2.81 -3.38 -16.68
CA PRO A 15 -3.84 -4.29 -17.16
C PRO A 15 -5.21 -3.58 -17.16
N GLY A 16 -6.10 -4.01 -18.05
CA GLY A 16 -7.49 -3.56 -18.04
C GLY A 16 -8.18 -3.83 -16.70
N THR A 17 -9.15 -3.00 -16.33
CA THR A 17 -9.80 -3.02 -15.00
C THR A 17 -10.43 -4.36 -14.61
N SER A 18 -10.80 -5.19 -15.59
CA SER A 18 -11.36 -6.52 -15.38
C SER A 18 -10.35 -7.55 -14.83
N GLN A 19 -9.05 -7.36 -15.04
CA GLN A 19 -8.00 -8.28 -14.58
C GLN A 19 -7.57 -8.04 -13.12
N PHE A 20 -8.10 -7.00 -12.45
CA PHE A 20 -7.84 -6.77 -11.03
C PHE A 20 -8.52 -7.79 -10.10
N LYS A 21 -9.42 -8.63 -10.63
CA LYS A 21 -10.07 -9.75 -9.91
C LYS A 21 -9.34 -11.08 -10.14
N ALA A 22 -8.01 -11.11 -10.01
CA ALA A 22 -7.28 -12.36 -10.07
C ALA A 22 -7.63 -13.24 -8.86
N ASN A 23 -8.43 -14.29 -9.10
CA ASN A 23 -8.80 -15.37 -8.17
C ASN A 23 -7.65 -16.36 -7.93
N SER A 24 -6.38 -15.95 -8.06
CA SER A 24 -5.28 -16.85 -7.72
C SER A 24 -5.23 -17.04 -6.20
N SER A 25 -5.28 -18.31 -5.76
CA SER A 25 -5.03 -18.69 -4.38
C SER A 25 -3.60 -18.31 -4.03
N LYS A 26 -3.43 -17.12 -3.46
CA LYS A 26 -2.11 -16.67 -3.00
C LYS A 26 -1.74 -17.50 -1.78
N GLU A 27 -0.66 -18.25 -1.92
CA GLU A 27 -0.03 -18.90 -0.79
C GLU A 27 0.83 -17.88 -0.05
N PHE A 28 0.67 -17.82 1.26
CA PHE A 28 1.46 -16.98 2.13
C PHE A 28 2.41 -17.87 2.94
N LEU A 29 3.56 -17.31 3.33
CA LEU A 29 4.44 -17.97 4.27
C LEU A 29 3.68 -18.33 5.55
N ASN A 30 3.88 -19.56 6.03
CA ASN A 30 3.37 -19.99 7.31
C ASN A 30 3.98 -19.14 8.42
N PHE A 31 3.17 -18.71 9.39
CA PHE A 31 3.59 -17.89 10.52
C PHE A 31 3.51 -18.70 11.81
N PRO A 32 4.59 -19.40 12.22
CA PRO A 32 4.55 -20.40 13.30
C PRO A 32 4.60 -19.79 14.71
N LEU A 33 4.63 -18.45 14.83
CA LEU A 33 4.78 -17.76 16.10
C LEU A 33 3.50 -17.83 16.95
N SER A 34 3.67 -18.09 18.24
CA SER A 34 2.57 -18.06 19.21
C SER A 34 2.04 -16.63 19.42
N SER A 35 0.72 -16.50 19.50
CA SER A 35 0.06 -15.22 19.79
C SER A 35 0.09 -14.81 21.26
N LEU A 36 0.58 -15.67 22.18
CA LEU A 36 0.53 -15.45 23.63
C LEU A 36 1.19 -14.15 24.09
N HIS A 37 2.29 -13.74 23.45
CA HIS A 37 3.04 -12.52 23.81
C HIS A 37 2.53 -11.26 23.11
N PHE A 38 1.49 -11.37 22.28
CA PHE A 38 1.04 -10.29 21.42
C PHE A 38 -0.46 -10.06 21.58
N ASN A 39 -0.85 -8.79 21.72
CA ASN A 39 -2.23 -8.43 21.50
C ASN A 39 -2.60 -8.67 20.03
N LYS A 40 -3.90 -8.94 19.77
CA LYS A 40 -4.42 -9.22 18.43
C LYS A 40 -3.95 -8.22 17.37
N SER A 41 -3.97 -6.92 17.68
CA SER A 41 -3.54 -5.87 16.75
C SER A 41 -2.06 -5.97 16.37
N THR A 42 -1.18 -6.16 17.36
CA THR A 42 0.27 -6.27 17.13
C THR A 42 0.63 -7.59 16.47
N TYR A 43 -0.03 -8.68 16.83
CA TYR A 43 0.18 -10.00 16.21
C TYR A 43 -0.17 -9.95 14.72
N SER A 44 -1.36 -9.43 14.38
CA SER A 44 -1.79 -9.33 12.99
C SER A 44 -0.93 -8.37 12.18
N LEU A 45 -0.40 -7.31 12.81
CA LEU A 45 0.53 -6.40 12.15
C LEU A 45 1.88 -7.07 11.89
N TYR A 46 2.41 -7.81 12.86
CA TYR A 46 3.65 -8.57 12.72
C TYR A 46 3.51 -9.63 11.61
N GLN A 47 2.44 -10.43 11.66
CA GLN A 47 2.10 -11.40 10.62
C GLN A 47 2.05 -10.71 9.25
N ALA A 48 1.29 -9.62 9.11
CA ALA A 48 1.16 -8.90 7.84
C ALA A 48 2.49 -8.33 7.33
N SER A 49 3.37 -7.85 8.21
CA SER A 49 4.70 -7.35 7.82
C SER A 49 5.62 -8.45 7.31
N ILE A 50 5.54 -9.67 7.85
CA ILE A 50 6.39 -10.80 7.45
C ILE A 50 5.82 -11.56 6.25
N THR A 51 4.54 -11.91 6.30
CA THR A 51 3.92 -12.78 5.29
C THR A 51 3.22 -11.99 4.19
N GLY A 52 2.86 -10.73 4.43
CA GLY A 52 2.02 -9.97 3.51
C GLY A 52 0.51 -10.25 3.65
N ASP A 53 0.12 -11.17 4.53
CA ASP A 53 -1.28 -11.47 4.79
C ASP A 53 -1.92 -10.41 5.69
N LYS A 54 -2.87 -9.66 5.12
CA LYS A 54 -3.56 -8.54 5.79
C LYS A 54 -4.97 -8.92 6.25
N THR A 55 -5.35 -10.20 6.19
CA THR A 55 -6.71 -10.67 6.53
C THR A 55 -7.07 -10.38 7.98
N ASN A 56 -6.14 -10.64 8.90
CA ASN A 56 -6.34 -10.48 10.34
C ASN A 56 -6.22 -9.03 10.84
N LEU A 57 -5.78 -8.09 9.99
CA LEU A 57 -5.60 -6.71 10.38
C LEU A 57 -6.95 -6.02 10.63
N SER A 58 -7.05 -5.24 11.72
CA SER A 58 -8.28 -4.51 12.01
C SER A 58 -8.66 -3.58 10.85
N ARG A 59 -9.96 -3.51 10.52
CA ARG A 59 -10.47 -2.66 9.43
C ARG A 59 -10.04 -1.20 9.59
N LYS A 60 -10.05 -0.69 10.83
CA LYS A 60 -9.60 0.67 11.16
C LYS A 60 -8.13 0.87 10.81
N LEU A 61 -7.24 -0.03 11.24
CA LEU A 61 -5.80 0.10 10.95
C LEU A 61 -5.53 -0.03 9.45
N LYS A 62 -6.19 -0.97 8.77
CA LYS A 62 -6.10 -1.14 7.32
C LYS A 62 -6.52 0.12 6.57
N HIS A 63 -7.59 0.78 7.02
CA HIS A 63 -8.08 2.02 6.43
C HIS A 63 -7.10 3.18 6.65
N ILE A 64 -6.51 3.30 7.84
CA ILE A 64 -5.47 4.30 8.12
C ILE A 64 -4.25 4.06 7.22
N PHE A 65 -3.75 2.83 7.16
CA PHE A 65 -2.64 2.47 6.27
C PHE A 65 -2.94 2.80 4.81
N LYS A 66 -4.18 2.57 4.35
CA LYS A 66 -4.62 2.94 3.00
C LYS A 66 -4.57 4.45 2.78
N ARG A 67 -5.14 5.24 3.69
CA ARG A 67 -5.20 6.72 3.60
C ARG A 67 -3.84 7.39 3.61
N TYR A 68 -2.84 6.80 4.26
CA TYR A 68 -1.46 7.31 4.26
C TYR A 68 -0.56 6.68 3.19
N GLY A 69 -1.09 5.76 2.36
CA GLY A 69 -0.31 5.04 1.36
C GLY A 69 0.70 4.04 1.95
N LEU A 70 0.53 3.61 3.20
CA LEU A 70 1.43 2.73 3.97
C LEU A 70 1.19 1.23 3.72
N LEU A 71 0.17 0.86 2.95
CA LEU A 71 -0.17 -0.56 2.72
C LEU A 71 0.95 -1.40 2.11
N HIS A 72 1.91 -0.75 1.44
CA HIS A 72 3.09 -1.39 0.84
C HIS A 72 4.11 -1.87 1.90
N LEU A 73 4.07 -1.33 3.13
CA LEU A 73 4.87 -1.77 4.27
C LEU A 73 4.37 -3.08 4.88
N LEU A 74 3.16 -3.51 4.51
CA LEU A 74 2.55 -4.77 4.92
C LEU A 74 2.65 -5.82 3.82
N THR A 75 3.55 -5.64 2.86
CA THR A 75 3.80 -6.60 1.78
C THR A 75 5.31 -6.74 1.65
N PRO A 76 5.86 -7.93 1.89
CA PRO A 76 7.29 -8.18 1.70
C PRO A 76 7.69 -7.71 0.30
N SER A 77 8.70 -6.85 0.27
CA SER A 77 9.06 -6.05 -0.90
C SER A 77 10.53 -5.69 -0.87
N GLY A 78 11.00 -4.95 -1.87
CA GLY A 78 12.40 -4.54 -1.93
C GLY A 78 12.89 -3.73 -0.74
N LEU A 79 12.02 -3.00 -0.04
CA LEU A 79 12.36 -2.28 1.19
C LEU A 79 12.73 -3.24 2.32
N HIS A 80 11.89 -4.26 2.52
CA HIS A 80 12.11 -5.36 3.47
C HIS A 80 13.43 -6.07 3.17
N LEU A 81 13.65 -6.46 1.91
CA LEU A 81 14.92 -7.10 1.52
C LEU A 81 16.11 -6.17 1.71
N SER A 82 15.98 -4.87 1.44
CA SER A 82 17.08 -3.92 1.60
C SER A 82 17.50 -3.78 3.07
N SER A 83 16.55 -3.81 4.01
CA SER A 83 16.88 -3.82 5.44
C SER A 83 17.60 -5.10 5.88
N LEU A 84 17.23 -6.26 5.34
CA LEU A 84 17.95 -7.52 5.58
C LEU A 84 19.32 -7.52 4.91
N TYR A 85 19.40 -6.99 3.69
CA TYR A 85 20.63 -6.93 2.92
C TYR A 85 21.71 -6.08 3.60
N PHE A 86 21.33 -5.08 4.39
CA PHE A 86 22.26 -4.34 5.25
C PHE A 86 22.98 -5.29 6.23
N LEU A 87 22.26 -6.20 6.88
CA LEU A 87 22.86 -7.22 7.75
C LEU A 87 23.69 -8.23 6.95
N LEU A 88 23.25 -8.57 5.73
CA LEU A 88 24.03 -9.44 4.83
C LEU A 88 25.37 -8.82 4.43
N GLY A 89 25.51 -7.49 4.52
CA GLY A 89 26.76 -6.77 4.29
C GLY A 89 27.93 -7.22 5.17
N LEU A 90 27.66 -7.90 6.29
CA LEU A 90 28.67 -8.49 7.17
C LEU A 90 29.36 -9.74 6.56
N PHE A 91 28.75 -10.36 5.55
CA PHE A 91 29.27 -11.57 4.91
C PHE A 91 29.97 -11.26 3.58
N ASN A 92 30.78 -12.20 3.07
CA ASN A 92 31.44 -12.06 1.78
C ASN A 92 30.45 -12.13 0.60
N LYS A 93 30.84 -11.68 -0.61
CA LYS A 93 29.92 -11.62 -1.76
C LYS A 93 29.31 -12.98 -2.14
N TRP A 94 30.09 -14.06 -2.01
CA TRP A 94 29.65 -15.42 -2.33
C TRP A 94 28.55 -15.89 -1.39
N THR A 95 28.76 -15.75 -0.08
CA THR A 95 27.77 -16.10 0.95
C THR A 95 26.53 -15.22 0.85
N GLN A 96 26.66 -13.92 0.56
CA GLN A 96 25.52 -13.06 0.27
C GLN A 96 24.70 -13.57 -0.93
N SER A 97 25.36 -13.92 -2.03
CA SER A 97 24.70 -14.45 -3.23
C SER A 97 24.03 -15.81 -2.95
N ALA A 98 24.67 -16.68 -2.15
CA ALA A 98 24.13 -17.98 -1.77
C ALA A 98 22.88 -17.83 -0.89
N LEU A 99 22.93 -16.97 0.15
CA LEU A 99 21.79 -16.70 1.03
C LEU A 99 20.61 -16.09 0.25
N LEU A 100 20.88 -15.16 -0.68
CA LEU A 100 19.86 -14.61 -1.57
C LEU A 100 19.29 -15.69 -2.51
N GLY A 101 20.13 -16.61 -2.99
CA GLY A 101 19.70 -17.76 -3.80
C GLY A 101 18.77 -18.70 -3.03
N VAL A 102 19.10 -19.02 -1.78
CA VAL A 102 18.23 -19.82 -0.90
C VAL A 102 16.90 -19.09 -0.65
N LEU A 103 16.94 -17.79 -0.35
CA LEU A 103 15.72 -16.99 -0.18
C LEU A 103 14.87 -16.98 -1.46
N PHE A 104 15.49 -16.88 -2.64
CA PHE A 104 14.80 -16.95 -3.91
C PHE A 104 14.08 -18.30 -4.09
N LEU A 105 14.75 -19.41 -3.81
CA LEU A 105 14.17 -20.76 -3.92
C LEU A 105 12.98 -20.98 -2.96
N ILE A 106 13.00 -20.35 -1.79
CA ILE A 106 11.88 -20.40 -0.83
C ILE A 106 10.69 -19.56 -1.32
N VAL A 107 10.95 -18.39 -1.90
CA VAL A 107 9.93 -17.38 -2.20
C VAL A 107 9.27 -17.59 -3.57
N ALA A 108 10.05 -17.97 -4.59
CA ALA A 108 9.60 -18.19 -5.96
C ALA A 108 8.36 -19.11 -6.11
N PRO A 109 8.26 -20.27 -5.42
CA PRO A 109 7.11 -21.17 -5.61
C PRO A 109 5.79 -20.61 -5.06
N LEU A 110 5.83 -19.63 -4.14
CA LEU A 110 4.64 -19.15 -3.44
C LEU A 110 3.78 -18.22 -4.30
N GLY A 111 4.31 -17.65 -5.39
CA GLY A 111 3.61 -16.78 -6.34
C GLY A 111 3.09 -15.43 -5.79
N GLY A 112 3.00 -15.27 -4.47
CA GLY A 112 2.55 -14.05 -3.79
C GLY A 112 3.63 -12.96 -3.69
N TYR A 113 4.89 -13.29 -3.98
CA TYR A 113 6.06 -12.47 -3.67
C TYR A 113 6.89 -12.07 -4.90
N LEU A 114 6.26 -12.01 -6.07
CA LEU A 114 6.92 -11.68 -7.35
C LEU A 114 7.72 -10.37 -7.33
N SER A 115 7.31 -9.38 -6.51
CA SER A 115 8.08 -8.14 -6.34
C SER A 115 9.38 -8.36 -5.57
N LEU A 116 9.35 -9.22 -4.55
CA LEU A 116 10.53 -9.60 -3.77
C LEU A 116 11.50 -10.41 -4.64
N GLU A 117 11.00 -11.36 -5.42
CA GLU A 117 11.79 -12.15 -6.38
C GLU A 117 12.61 -11.26 -7.33
N ARG A 118 11.96 -10.27 -7.97
CA ARG A 118 12.66 -9.32 -8.86
C ARG A 118 13.78 -8.56 -8.15
N VAL A 119 13.59 -8.17 -6.90
CA VAL A 119 14.63 -7.46 -6.14
C VAL A 119 15.75 -8.41 -5.70
N ILE A 120 15.43 -9.66 -5.34
CA ILE A 120 16.44 -10.69 -5.04
C ILE A 120 17.32 -10.91 -6.28
N LEU A 121 16.71 -11.14 -7.45
CA LEU A 121 17.43 -11.31 -8.71
C LEU A 121 18.31 -10.10 -9.03
N PHE A 122 17.84 -8.88 -8.74
CA PHE A 122 18.65 -7.67 -8.93
C PHE A 122 19.88 -7.63 -8.06
N LYS A 123 19.75 -8.03 -6.79
CA LYS A 123 20.87 -8.06 -5.86
C LYS A 123 21.88 -9.13 -6.27
N ILE A 124 21.42 -10.31 -6.68
CA ILE A 124 22.26 -11.38 -7.21
C ILE A 124 23.03 -10.90 -8.46
N LEU A 125 22.34 -10.34 -9.46
CA LEU A 125 22.98 -9.75 -10.64
C LEU A 125 23.93 -8.59 -10.26
N GLY A 126 23.56 -7.84 -9.23
CA GLY A 126 24.34 -6.73 -8.68
C GLY A 126 25.70 -7.16 -8.14
N LEU A 127 25.74 -8.31 -7.46
CA LEU A 127 26.94 -8.90 -6.87
C LEU A 127 27.85 -9.55 -7.90
N ASN A 128 27.25 -10.20 -8.91
CA ASN A 128 27.97 -11.09 -9.83
C ASN A 128 28.31 -10.42 -11.17
N ILE A 129 27.56 -9.40 -11.60
CA ILE A 129 27.70 -8.80 -12.93
C ILE A 129 27.82 -7.27 -12.85
N ARG A 130 28.86 -6.72 -13.50
CA ARG A 130 29.11 -5.27 -13.61
C ARG A 130 28.25 -4.62 -14.71
N LEU A 131 26.94 -4.60 -14.50
CA LEU A 131 26.01 -3.81 -15.33
C LEU A 131 25.55 -2.56 -14.59
N SER A 132 25.14 -1.54 -15.37
CA SER A 132 24.48 -0.35 -14.82
C SER A 132 23.17 -0.74 -14.11
N ALA A 133 22.75 0.04 -13.12
CA ALA A 133 21.53 -0.25 -12.37
C ALA A 133 20.27 -0.25 -13.25
N MET A 134 20.21 0.64 -14.24
CA MET A 134 19.10 0.68 -15.21
C MET A 134 19.10 -0.55 -16.12
N THR A 135 20.27 -0.98 -16.61
CA THR A 135 20.38 -2.20 -17.43
C THR A 135 19.92 -3.43 -16.64
N LYS A 136 20.31 -3.54 -15.36
CA LYS A 136 19.87 -4.63 -14.46
C LYS A 136 18.35 -4.64 -14.27
N LEU A 137 17.75 -3.46 -14.04
CA LEU A 137 16.28 -3.33 -13.91
C LEU A 137 15.57 -3.80 -15.17
N ILE A 138 15.98 -3.28 -16.34
CA ILE A 138 15.38 -3.64 -17.63
C ILE A 138 15.50 -5.13 -17.89
N PHE A 139 16.69 -5.70 -17.68
CA PHE A 139 16.93 -7.13 -17.83
C PHE A 139 15.98 -7.98 -16.96
N ILE A 140 15.78 -7.61 -15.69
CA ILE A 140 14.87 -8.33 -14.78
C ILE A 140 13.41 -8.16 -15.18
N LEU A 141 13.00 -6.99 -15.67
CA LEU A 141 11.65 -6.79 -16.16
C LEU A 141 11.38 -7.63 -17.41
N ILE A 142 12.35 -7.72 -18.33
CA ILE A 142 12.26 -8.62 -19.50
C ILE A 142 12.17 -10.08 -19.04
N LEU A 143 13.05 -10.51 -18.13
CA LEU A 143 13.00 -11.86 -17.58
C LEU A 143 11.63 -12.15 -16.92
N SER A 144 11.11 -11.19 -16.15
CA SER A 144 9.78 -11.29 -15.53
C SER A 144 8.64 -11.38 -16.55
N LEU A 145 8.78 -10.80 -17.74
CA LEU A 145 7.81 -10.97 -18.83
C LEU A 145 7.90 -12.37 -19.44
N LEU A 146 9.12 -12.86 -19.67
CA LEU A 146 9.36 -14.20 -20.25
C LEU A 146 8.93 -15.33 -19.30
N SER A 147 9.16 -15.17 -17.99
CA SER A 147 8.80 -16.14 -16.95
C SER A 147 7.31 -16.15 -16.58
N HIS A 148 6.44 -15.52 -17.37
CA HIS A 148 5.00 -15.43 -17.14
C HIS A 148 4.56 -14.71 -15.83
N ASN A 149 5.48 -14.00 -15.15
CA ASN A 149 5.14 -13.29 -13.91
C ASN A 149 4.17 -12.12 -14.14
N TYR A 150 4.17 -11.54 -15.34
CA TYR A 150 3.21 -10.49 -15.70
C TYR A 150 1.78 -11.04 -15.76
N GLN A 151 1.57 -12.23 -16.33
CA GLN A 151 0.26 -12.89 -16.37
C GLN A 151 -0.23 -13.23 -14.97
N SER A 152 0.66 -13.71 -14.09
CA SER A 152 0.33 -14.07 -12.70
C SER A 152 -0.01 -12.86 -11.82
N SER A 153 0.74 -11.75 -11.95
CA SER A 153 0.46 -10.53 -11.20
C SER A 153 0.91 -9.26 -11.96
N PRO A 154 0.07 -8.76 -12.88
CA PRO A 154 0.43 -7.60 -13.70
C PRO A 154 0.64 -6.33 -12.85
N LEU A 155 -0.14 -6.19 -11.78
CA LEU A 155 0.00 -5.10 -10.82
C LEU A 155 1.36 -5.06 -10.14
N SER A 156 1.83 -6.21 -9.67
CA SER A 156 3.13 -6.33 -9.02
C SER A 156 4.26 -5.90 -9.97
N PHE A 157 4.16 -6.31 -11.24
CA PHE A 157 5.07 -5.89 -12.30
C PHE A 157 5.04 -4.37 -12.52
N CYS A 158 3.86 -3.79 -12.70
CA CYS A 158 3.68 -2.35 -12.94
C CYS A 158 4.21 -1.50 -11.77
N PHE A 159 3.91 -1.89 -10.52
CA PHE A 159 4.45 -1.21 -9.34
C PHE A 159 5.97 -1.34 -9.23
N SER A 160 6.53 -2.49 -9.64
CA SER A 160 7.98 -2.65 -9.69
C SER A 160 8.59 -1.71 -10.73
N LEU A 161 8.01 -1.63 -11.93
CA LEU A 161 8.44 -0.66 -12.94
C LEU A 161 8.40 0.78 -12.39
N LEU A 162 7.25 1.22 -11.88
CA LEU A 162 7.06 2.60 -11.45
C LEU A 162 7.91 2.98 -10.23
N PHE A 163 7.75 2.28 -9.09
CA PHE A 163 8.42 2.68 -7.85
C PHE A 163 9.92 2.39 -7.90
N TRP A 164 10.31 1.23 -8.40
CA TRP A 164 11.71 0.86 -8.41
C TRP A 164 12.48 1.56 -9.52
N GLY A 165 11.85 1.79 -10.68
CA GLY A 165 12.38 2.70 -11.71
C GLY A 165 12.61 4.10 -11.17
N THR A 166 11.67 4.63 -10.37
CA THR A 166 11.84 5.93 -9.70
C THR A 166 13.05 5.92 -8.76
N ILE A 167 13.21 4.87 -7.93
CA ILE A 167 14.36 4.71 -7.04
C ILE A 167 15.67 4.70 -7.81
N ILE A 168 15.77 3.90 -8.87
CA ILE A 168 17.03 3.75 -9.62
C ILE A 168 17.38 5.03 -10.37
N LEU A 169 16.41 5.71 -10.98
CA LEU A 169 16.62 6.94 -11.75
C LEU A 169 17.05 8.13 -10.89
N PHE A 170 16.60 8.20 -9.63
CA PHE A 170 16.80 9.38 -8.77
C PHE A 170 17.54 9.08 -7.47
N LYS A 171 18.21 7.93 -7.37
CA LYS A 171 18.95 7.51 -6.16
C LYS A 171 19.94 8.55 -5.64
N ASP A 172 20.53 9.36 -6.52
CA ASP A 172 21.58 10.32 -6.17
C ASP A 172 20.99 11.64 -5.60
N ASN A 173 19.69 11.91 -5.80
CA ASN A 173 19.01 13.09 -5.26
C ASN A 173 17.84 12.68 -4.37
N LYS A 174 18.11 12.57 -3.06
CA LYS A 174 17.16 12.07 -2.04
C LYS A 174 15.85 12.86 -1.98
N LEU A 175 15.91 14.19 -2.06
CA LEU A 175 14.72 15.04 -2.00
C LEU A 175 13.86 14.83 -3.25
N LYS A 176 14.49 14.85 -4.44
CA LYS A 176 13.77 14.59 -5.70
C LYS A 176 13.18 13.19 -5.74
N LEU A 177 13.91 12.18 -5.24
CA LEU A 177 13.42 10.82 -5.10
C LEU A 177 12.16 10.76 -4.22
N MET A 178 12.20 11.40 -3.04
CA MET A 178 11.05 11.43 -2.12
C MET A 178 9.81 12.07 -2.77
N LEU A 179 9.98 13.21 -3.43
CA LEU A 179 8.89 13.89 -4.14
C LEU A 179 8.32 13.03 -5.27
N LEU A 180 9.17 12.42 -6.09
CA LEU A 180 8.73 11.62 -7.23
C LEU A 180 8.13 10.27 -6.81
N LEU A 181 8.58 9.68 -5.69
CA LEU A 181 7.91 8.51 -5.11
C LEU A 181 6.51 8.84 -4.61
N ASN A 182 6.34 10.02 -4.01
CA ASN A 182 5.02 10.49 -3.59
C ASN A 182 4.12 10.82 -4.79
N LEU A 183 4.67 11.41 -5.86
CA LEU A 183 3.93 11.59 -7.11
C LEU A 183 3.51 10.23 -7.72
N SER A 184 4.39 9.23 -7.71
CA SER A 184 4.06 7.86 -8.11
C SER A 184 2.95 7.27 -7.25
N LEU A 185 2.96 7.51 -5.93
CA LEU A 185 1.86 7.11 -5.04
C LEU A 185 0.54 7.78 -5.45
N HIS A 186 0.53 9.09 -5.73
CA HIS A 186 -0.67 9.79 -6.18
C HIS A 186 -1.17 9.31 -7.55
N ILE A 187 -0.27 8.92 -8.47
CA ILE A 187 -0.64 8.31 -9.75
C ILE A 187 -1.36 6.99 -9.51
N THR A 188 -0.80 6.12 -8.66
CA THR A 188 -1.47 4.86 -8.31
C THR A 188 -2.78 5.10 -7.59
N SER A 189 -2.83 6.07 -6.68
CA SER A 189 -4.03 6.49 -5.97
C SER A 189 -5.16 6.91 -6.92
N SER A 190 -4.83 7.68 -7.95
CA SER A 190 -5.77 8.11 -8.99
C SER A 190 -6.29 6.95 -9.84
N ILE A 191 -5.47 5.94 -10.12
CA ILE A 191 -5.88 4.79 -10.94
C ILE A 191 -6.80 3.83 -10.19
N PHE A 192 -6.60 3.69 -8.88
CA PHE A 192 -7.39 2.78 -8.04
C PHE A 192 -8.53 3.48 -7.29
N ASP A 193 -8.80 4.76 -7.56
CA ASP A 193 -9.77 5.57 -6.82
C ASP A 193 -9.59 5.46 -5.29
N THR A 194 -8.33 5.53 -4.87
CA THR A 194 -7.96 5.38 -3.46
C THR A 194 -7.37 6.68 -2.94
N PRO A 195 -8.19 7.65 -2.49
CA PRO A 195 -7.68 8.95 -2.11
C PRO A 195 -6.71 8.83 -0.93
N VAL A 196 -5.66 9.65 -0.95
CA VAL A 196 -4.55 9.64 0.01
C VAL A 196 -4.48 11.00 0.70
N LYS A 197 -4.18 11.03 1.99
CA LYS A 197 -3.98 12.28 2.73
C LYS A 197 -2.76 13.04 2.21
N SER A 198 -2.82 14.36 2.18
CA SER A 198 -1.68 15.19 1.75
C SER A 198 -0.45 15.07 2.67
N SER A 199 -0.69 14.84 3.96
CA SER A 199 0.35 14.53 4.94
C SER A 199 1.12 13.24 4.64
N SER A 200 0.63 12.38 3.73
CA SER A 200 1.35 11.18 3.29
C SER A 200 2.74 11.49 2.73
N LEU A 201 2.98 12.69 2.20
CA LEU A 201 4.30 13.12 1.75
C LEU A 201 5.37 13.01 2.85
N PHE A 202 5.00 13.27 4.11
CA PHE A 202 5.92 13.22 5.25
C PHE A 202 5.75 11.95 6.07
N ILE A 203 4.49 11.56 6.33
CA ILE A 203 4.19 10.38 7.15
C ILE A 203 4.66 9.10 6.46
N ASN A 204 4.54 8.98 5.14
CA ASN A 204 4.92 7.76 4.45
C ASN A 204 6.44 7.49 4.53
N PRO A 205 7.35 8.42 4.16
CA PRO A 205 8.78 8.23 4.36
C PRO A 205 9.17 7.98 5.82
N LEU A 206 8.54 8.70 6.77
CA LEU A 206 8.84 8.56 8.20
C LEU A 206 8.52 7.14 8.70
N ILE A 207 7.29 6.67 8.48
CA ILE A 207 6.87 5.33 8.93
C ILE A 207 7.62 4.25 8.15
N THR A 208 7.90 4.46 6.87
CA THR A 208 8.74 3.55 6.08
C THR A 208 10.14 3.41 6.68
N SER A 209 10.76 4.51 7.11
CA SER A 209 12.08 4.49 7.76
C SER A 209 12.04 3.71 9.08
N ILE A 210 11.03 3.95 9.91
CA ILE A 210 10.83 3.23 11.18
C ILE A 210 10.66 1.73 10.91
N MET A 211 9.81 1.36 9.95
CA MET A 211 9.62 -0.04 9.56
C MET A 211 10.88 -0.67 9.00
N THR A 212 11.68 0.07 8.21
CA THR A 212 12.96 -0.42 7.67
C THR A 212 13.94 -0.76 8.79
N PHE A 213 13.92 -0.01 9.89
CA PHE A 213 14.75 -0.28 11.06
C PHE A 213 14.24 -1.45 11.92
N ILE A 214 12.91 -1.55 12.10
CA ILE A 214 12.29 -2.59 12.92
C ILE A 214 12.27 -3.94 12.18
N PHE A 215 12.16 -3.95 10.86
CA PHE A 215 11.92 -5.18 10.10
C PHE A 215 12.97 -6.28 10.27
N PRO A 216 14.30 -6.01 10.31
CA PRO A 216 15.28 -7.06 10.56
C PRO A 216 15.05 -7.79 11.90
N LEU A 217 14.62 -7.06 12.94
CA LEU A 217 14.26 -7.65 14.23
C LEU A 217 13.04 -8.57 14.10
N LEU A 218 11.99 -8.11 13.39
CA LEU A 218 10.79 -8.90 13.10
C LEU A 218 11.15 -10.20 12.35
N PHE A 219 11.99 -10.09 11.32
CA PHE A 219 12.35 -11.20 10.48
C PHE A 219 13.22 -12.22 11.21
N PHE A 220 14.22 -11.76 11.97
CA PHE A 220 15.07 -12.64 12.77
C PHE A 220 14.27 -13.40 13.82
N ASN A 221 13.40 -12.72 14.56
CA ASN A 221 12.56 -13.36 15.57
C ASN A 221 11.59 -14.39 14.95
N TYR A 222 11.11 -14.15 13.73
CA TYR A 222 10.32 -15.11 12.96
C TYR A 222 11.14 -16.36 12.60
N LEU A 223 12.39 -16.19 12.12
CA LEU A 223 13.25 -17.31 11.73
C LEU A 223 13.61 -18.23 12.90
N VAL A 224 13.83 -17.67 14.11
CA VAL A 224 14.17 -18.46 15.31
C VAL A 224 12.95 -19.05 16.01
N GLY A 225 11.75 -18.89 15.47
CA GLY A 225 10.51 -19.45 16.05
C GLY A 225 9.97 -18.68 17.27
N GLY A 226 10.47 -17.47 17.54
CA GLY A 226 9.97 -16.59 18.59
C GLY A 226 10.68 -16.73 19.91
N PHE A 227 11.64 -15.84 20.18
CA PHE A 227 12.31 -15.76 21.47
C PHE A 227 11.52 -14.84 22.41
N ASN A 228 11.21 -15.27 23.64
CA ASN A 228 10.31 -14.53 24.55
C ASN A 228 10.71 -13.06 24.75
N PHE A 229 11.99 -12.79 25.01
CA PHE A 229 12.48 -11.41 25.15
C PHE A 229 12.29 -10.60 23.87
N LEU A 230 12.58 -11.18 22.70
CA LEU A 230 12.37 -10.50 21.41
C LEU A 230 10.89 -10.28 21.14
N ASN A 231 10.02 -11.22 21.51
CA ASN A 231 8.58 -11.08 21.36
C ASN A 231 8.06 -9.87 22.14
N GLU A 232 8.51 -9.68 23.39
CA GLU A 232 8.14 -8.53 24.22
C GLU A 232 8.64 -7.21 23.63
N VAL A 233 9.91 -7.15 23.20
CA VAL A 233 10.48 -5.96 22.55
C VAL A 233 9.70 -5.62 21.28
N ILE A 234 9.45 -6.61 20.41
CA ILE A 234 8.68 -6.44 19.19
C ILE A 234 7.26 -5.99 19.50
N HIS A 235 6.59 -6.61 20.47
CA HIS A 235 5.25 -6.23 20.88
C HIS A 235 5.21 -4.75 21.28
N ASN A 236 6.14 -4.32 22.12
CA ASN A 236 6.22 -2.93 22.58
C ASN A 236 6.48 -1.94 21.43
N CYS A 237 7.44 -2.26 20.54
CA CYS A 237 7.72 -1.43 19.37
C CYS A 237 6.50 -1.30 18.44
N LEU A 238 5.84 -2.42 18.11
CA LEU A 238 4.66 -2.41 17.25
C LEU A 238 3.46 -1.74 17.92
N ASN A 239 3.26 -1.94 19.22
CA ASN A 239 2.19 -1.28 19.97
C ASN A 239 2.39 0.23 19.99
N LEU A 240 3.62 0.70 20.24
CA LEU A 240 3.97 2.11 20.16
C LEU A 240 3.69 2.68 18.76
N MET A 241 4.16 2.00 17.71
CA MET A 241 3.90 2.42 16.33
C MET A 241 2.40 2.51 16.02
N VAL A 242 1.61 1.51 16.41
CA VAL A 242 0.16 1.50 16.22
C VAL A 242 -0.51 2.65 16.96
N LYS A 243 -0.13 2.90 18.22
CA LYS A 243 -0.64 4.05 19.00
C LYS A 243 -0.29 5.37 18.32
N CYS A 244 0.96 5.55 17.90
CA CYS A 244 1.40 6.74 17.18
C CYS A 244 0.59 6.94 15.89
N ILE A 245 0.38 5.89 15.09
CA ILE A 245 -0.42 5.97 13.86
C ILE A 245 -1.88 6.35 14.17
N TYR A 246 -2.48 5.81 15.24
CA TYR A 246 -3.84 6.20 15.63
C TYR A 246 -3.94 7.64 16.13
N VAL A 247 -2.94 8.11 16.88
CA VAL A 247 -2.86 9.51 17.34
C VAL A 247 -2.70 10.43 16.14
N LEU A 248 -1.75 10.13 15.25
CA LEU A 248 -1.54 10.87 14.01
C LEU A 248 -2.82 10.95 13.18
N ASP A 249 -3.50 9.82 12.95
CA ASP A 249 -4.73 9.79 12.17
C ASP A 249 -5.87 10.63 12.77
N LYS A 250 -5.96 10.66 14.12
CA LYS A 250 -6.96 11.42 14.86
C LYS A 250 -6.72 12.93 14.80
N PHE A 251 -5.46 13.35 14.87
CA PHE A 251 -5.09 14.77 14.96
C PHE A 251 -4.66 15.39 13.64
N ASP A 252 -4.42 14.59 12.59
CA ASP A 252 -4.01 15.09 11.29
C ASP A 252 -5.20 15.76 10.57
N PRO A 253 -5.19 17.10 10.45
CA PRO A 253 -6.29 17.87 9.87
C PRO A 253 -6.27 17.85 8.34
N THR A 254 -5.27 17.20 7.72
CA THR A 254 -5.12 17.26 6.27
C THR A 254 -6.25 16.52 5.54
N PRO A 255 -6.73 17.10 4.43
CA PRO A 255 -7.78 16.50 3.63
C PRO A 255 -7.30 15.25 2.89
N LEU A 256 -8.25 14.42 2.46
CA LEU A 256 -7.97 13.40 1.47
C LEU A 256 -7.91 14.07 0.11
N MET A 257 -6.78 13.93 -0.58
CA MET A 257 -6.59 14.45 -1.92
C MET A 257 -6.83 13.34 -2.95
N ALA A 258 -7.56 13.70 -4.00
CA ALA A 258 -7.80 12.87 -5.17
C ALA A 258 -7.47 13.71 -6.40
N PHE A 259 -6.33 13.41 -7.01
CA PHE A 259 -5.91 14.05 -8.26
C PHE A 259 -6.36 13.18 -9.44
N SER A 260 -6.75 13.80 -10.55
CA SER A 260 -7.06 13.10 -11.78
C SER A 260 -5.76 12.70 -12.47
N LEU A 261 -5.76 11.55 -13.16
CA LEU A 261 -4.57 11.06 -13.85
C LEU A 261 -3.99 12.07 -14.84
N LEU A 262 -4.85 12.79 -15.56
CA LEU A 262 -4.45 13.84 -16.52
C LEU A 262 -3.65 14.96 -15.85
N SER A 263 -4.08 15.39 -14.67
CA SER A 263 -3.39 16.45 -13.91
C SER A 263 -2.00 16.00 -13.44
N LEU A 264 -1.89 14.75 -12.98
CA LEU A 264 -0.63 14.18 -12.53
C LEU A 264 0.34 13.98 -13.69
N LEU A 265 -0.18 13.61 -14.88
CA LEU A 265 0.61 13.55 -16.12
C LEU A 265 1.11 14.94 -16.54
N ALA A 266 0.26 15.96 -16.48
CA ALA A 266 0.66 17.34 -16.75
C ALA A 266 1.74 17.79 -15.76
N VAL A 267 1.58 17.52 -14.47
CA VAL A 267 2.57 17.79 -13.43
C VAL A 267 3.90 17.10 -13.74
N ALA A 268 3.88 15.82 -14.08
CA ALA A 268 5.09 15.07 -14.44
C ALA A 268 5.79 15.66 -15.68
N LEU A 269 5.02 16.10 -16.68
CA LEU A 269 5.52 16.75 -17.89
C LEU A 269 6.13 18.13 -17.58
N PHE A 270 5.48 18.96 -16.77
CA PHE A 270 6.02 20.27 -16.38
C PHE A 270 7.26 20.15 -15.49
N ILE A 271 7.30 19.17 -14.58
CA ILE A 271 8.51 18.84 -13.82
C ILE A 271 9.64 18.43 -14.78
N HIS A 272 9.35 17.67 -15.84
CA HIS A 272 10.35 17.32 -16.84
C HIS A 272 10.93 18.57 -17.51
N TYR A 273 10.11 19.56 -17.87
CA TYR A 273 10.57 20.82 -18.47
C TYR A 273 11.11 21.84 -17.45
N ASN A 274 11.40 21.43 -16.21
CA ASN A 274 11.83 22.31 -15.11
C ASN A 274 10.88 23.48 -14.80
N ARG A 275 9.58 23.35 -15.14
CA ARG A 275 8.53 24.35 -14.88
C ARG A 275 7.81 24.06 -13.56
N TYR A 276 8.57 23.98 -12.46
CA TYR A 276 8.06 23.59 -11.14
C TYR A 276 6.93 24.50 -10.61
N LYS A 277 6.99 25.81 -10.90
CA LYS A 277 5.93 26.76 -10.52
C LYS A 277 4.59 26.41 -11.17
N THR A 278 4.61 26.09 -12.46
CA THR A 278 3.41 25.68 -13.21
C THR A 278 2.85 24.36 -12.69
N ALA A 279 3.72 23.38 -12.41
CA ALA A 279 3.30 22.12 -11.81
C ALA A 279 2.62 22.32 -10.45
N LEU A 280 3.14 23.22 -9.62
CA LEU A 280 2.55 23.55 -8.32
C LEU A 280 1.19 24.24 -8.46
N ILE A 281 1.04 25.18 -9.41
CA ILE A 281 -0.25 25.82 -9.70
C ILE A 281 -1.31 24.77 -10.10
N ILE A 282 -0.96 23.81 -10.95
CA ILE A 282 -1.89 22.73 -11.35
C ILE A 282 -2.33 21.90 -10.14
N LEU A 283 -1.40 21.52 -9.27
CA LEU A 283 -1.74 20.77 -8.05
C LEU A 283 -2.67 21.55 -7.12
N LEU A 284 -2.41 22.85 -6.93
CA LEU A 284 -3.24 23.71 -6.07
C LEU A 284 -4.64 23.96 -6.64
N LEU A 285 -4.76 24.15 -7.95
CA LEU A 285 -6.07 24.32 -8.61
C LEU A 285 -6.93 23.07 -8.41
N GLN A 286 -6.31 21.89 -8.44
CA GLN A 286 -7.04 20.64 -8.32
C GLN A 286 -7.38 20.26 -6.89
N SER A 287 -6.53 20.59 -5.91
CA SER A 287 -6.80 20.27 -4.51
C SER A 287 -8.09 20.91 -4.01
N ASN A 288 -8.44 22.10 -4.53
CA ASN A 288 -9.68 22.79 -4.17
C ASN A 288 -10.93 22.03 -4.63
N HIS A 289 -10.85 21.28 -5.72
CA HIS A 289 -11.98 20.50 -6.23
C HIS A 289 -12.19 19.20 -5.43
N SER A 290 -11.12 18.57 -4.96
CA SER A 290 -11.19 17.32 -4.18
C SER A 290 -11.93 17.47 -2.84
N HIS A 291 -11.90 18.67 -2.23
CA HIS A 291 -12.57 18.95 -0.96
C HIS A 291 -14.10 18.76 -1.00
N GLN A 292 -14.73 18.88 -2.17
CA GLN A 292 -16.18 18.73 -2.30
C GLN A 292 -16.66 17.26 -2.25
N ILE A 293 -15.77 16.29 -2.52
CA ILE A 293 -16.13 14.87 -2.60
C ILE A 293 -16.19 14.22 -1.19
N GLN A 294 -15.56 14.81 -0.17
CA GLN A 294 -15.41 14.19 1.17
C GLN A 294 -16.63 14.26 2.09
N GLN A 295 -17.76 14.89 1.71
CA GLN A 295 -18.93 15.04 2.61
C GLN A 295 -20.06 14.02 2.44
N VAL A 296 -19.98 13.06 1.51
CA VAL A 296 -20.98 11.97 1.48
C VAL A 296 -20.56 10.88 2.47
N ASN A 297 -20.75 11.18 3.76
CA ASN A 297 -20.71 10.20 4.83
C ASN A 297 -21.77 9.13 4.53
N SER A 298 -21.35 7.96 4.05
CA SER A 298 -22.22 6.81 3.73
C SER A 298 -22.97 6.21 4.94
N ASN A 299 -22.87 6.84 6.12
CA ASN A 299 -23.65 6.49 7.30
C ASN A 299 -24.84 7.42 7.54
N PHE A 300 -24.95 8.54 6.83
CA PHE A 300 -26.20 9.29 6.74
C PHE A 300 -26.98 8.75 5.55
N ILE A 301 -27.73 7.69 5.80
CA ILE A 301 -28.93 7.44 5.01
C ILE A 301 -29.80 8.68 5.22
N PHE A 302 -29.93 9.51 4.19
CA PHE A 302 -30.86 10.62 4.22
C PHE A 302 -32.24 10.03 4.54
N PRO A 303 -32.96 10.55 5.55
CA PRO A 303 -34.35 10.16 5.75
C PRO A 303 -35.07 10.43 4.42
N ALA A 304 -35.65 9.39 3.84
CA ALA A 304 -36.33 9.49 2.56
C ALA A 304 -37.46 10.53 2.63
N HIS A 305 -37.89 11.00 1.46
CA HIS A 305 -38.97 11.99 1.35
C HIS A 305 -40.20 11.56 2.17
N ARG A 306 -40.92 12.52 2.76
CA ARG A 306 -42.10 12.25 3.63
C ARG A 306 -43.14 11.32 2.98
N GLN A 307 -43.19 11.31 1.65
CA GLN A 307 -44.09 10.48 0.85
C GLN A 307 -43.78 8.97 0.93
N GLU A 308 -42.58 8.59 1.38
CA GLU A 308 -42.16 7.18 1.50
C GLU A 308 -42.36 6.61 2.93
N ILE A 309 -42.94 7.40 3.85
CA ILE A 309 -43.20 6.95 5.22
C ILE A 309 -44.44 6.04 5.22
N VAL A 310 -44.22 4.77 5.52
CA VAL A 310 -45.29 3.74 5.63
C VAL A 310 -45.90 3.76 7.02
N LYS A 311 -45.10 4.03 8.05
CA LYS A 311 -45.56 4.08 9.45
C LYS A 311 -44.68 5.00 10.27
N GLU A 312 -45.30 5.87 11.06
CA GLU A 312 -44.61 6.83 11.93
C GLU A 312 -44.98 6.57 13.39
N ASP A 313 -43.95 6.51 14.23
CA ASP A 313 -44.01 6.38 15.68
C ASP A 313 -42.96 7.32 16.29
N PHE A 314 -43.14 7.72 17.55
CA PHE A 314 -42.30 8.76 18.20
C PHE A 314 -40.80 8.43 18.17
N GLU A 315 -40.44 7.16 18.30
CA GLU A 315 -39.05 6.71 18.31
C GLU A 315 -38.62 6.03 16.99
N LYS A 316 -39.52 5.90 16.01
CA LYS A 316 -39.30 5.04 14.86
C LYS A 316 -40.10 5.44 13.63
N LYS A 317 -39.44 5.51 12.47
CA LYS A 317 -40.11 5.67 11.16
C LYS A 317 -39.77 4.50 10.25
N ASP A 318 -40.80 3.86 9.71
CA ASP A 318 -40.68 2.81 8.71
C ASP A 318 -40.91 3.43 7.32
N TYR A 319 -39.89 3.40 6.47
CA TYR A 319 -39.95 3.76 5.06
C TYR A 319 -40.22 2.52 4.21
N ILE A 320 -40.45 2.72 2.90
CA ILE A 320 -40.67 1.62 1.95
C ILE A 320 -39.50 0.63 1.97
N ASP A 321 -38.26 1.11 1.87
CA ASP A 321 -37.05 0.30 1.71
C ASP A 321 -36.19 0.20 2.99
N GLN A 322 -36.52 0.95 4.04
CA GLN A 322 -35.70 1.02 5.25
C GLN A 322 -36.50 1.35 6.51
N ARG A 323 -35.86 1.19 7.67
CA ARG A 323 -36.41 1.42 9.00
C ARG A 323 -35.43 2.24 9.82
N CYS A 324 -35.86 3.41 10.28
CA CYS A 324 -35.06 4.33 11.07
C CYS A 324 -35.58 4.42 12.52
N ARG A 325 -34.68 4.40 13.49
CA ARG A 325 -34.96 4.70 14.90
C ARG A 325 -34.35 6.04 15.26
N PHE A 326 -35.11 6.87 15.96
CA PHE A 326 -34.75 8.21 16.39
C PHE A 326 -34.68 8.21 17.93
N GLY A 327 -33.46 8.26 18.45
CA GLY A 327 -33.21 8.56 19.87
C GLY A 327 -32.74 9.99 20.02
N VAL A 328 -32.82 10.54 21.24
CA VAL A 328 -32.53 11.94 21.58
C VAL A 328 -31.20 12.47 21.00
N PHE A 329 -30.19 11.61 20.84
CA PHE A 329 -28.88 11.98 20.26
C PHE A 329 -28.40 11.05 19.14
N LYS A 330 -29.26 10.17 18.60
CA LYS A 330 -28.81 9.18 17.62
C LYS A 330 -29.92 8.74 16.68
N ILE A 331 -29.63 8.82 15.38
CA ILE A 331 -30.46 8.24 14.32
C ILE A 331 -29.78 6.95 13.84
N SER A 332 -30.53 5.86 13.77
CA SER A 332 -30.03 4.57 13.27
C SER A 332 -31.01 4.00 12.26
N CYS A 333 -30.59 3.91 10.99
CA CYS A 333 -31.38 3.32 9.91
C CYS A 333 -30.86 1.94 9.51
N LYS A 334 -31.77 1.01 9.20
CA LYS A 334 -31.49 -0.33 8.66
C LYS A 334 -32.33 -0.54 7.41
N LYS A 335 -31.72 -0.97 6.30
CA LYS A 335 -32.43 -1.37 5.08
C LYS A 335 -33.30 -2.60 5.36
N LYS A 336 -34.54 -2.62 4.87
CA LYS A 336 -35.39 -3.81 4.94
C LYS A 336 -34.85 -4.86 3.96
N PRO A 337 -34.88 -6.16 4.31
CA PRO A 337 -34.58 -7.21 3.34
C PRO A 337 -35.58 -7.10 2.18
N SER A 338 -35.09 -6.83 0.98
CA SER A 338 -35.93 -6.79 -0.22
C SER A 338 -36.35 -8.22 -0.57
N HIS A 339 -37.63 -8.56 -0.40
CA HIS A 339 -38.18 -9.83 -0.87
C HIS A 339 -38.21 -9.94 -2.39
N LEU A 340 -38.02 -8.83 -3.10
CA LEU A 340 -37.78 -8.77 -4.54
C LEU A 340 -36.27 -8.59 -4.73
N GLY A 341 -35.61 -9.57 -5.36
CA GLY A 341 -34.16 -9.61 -5.58
C GLY A 341 -33.62 -8.47 -6.45
N GLY A 342 -33.55 -7.26 -5.90
CA GLY A 342 -32.81 -6.14 -6.47
C GLY A 342 -31.33 -6.20 -6.09
N PRO A 343 -30.44 -5.62 -6.91
CA PRO A 343 -29.00 -5.78 -6.74
C PRO A 343 -28.54 -5.18 -5.42
N SER A 344 -27.80 -5.99 -4.65
CA SER A 344 -27.00 -5.53 -3.53
C SER A 344 -25.90 -4.60 -4.05
N ILE A 345 -25.98 -3.32 -3.69
CA ILE A 345 -24.88 -2.36 -3.79
C ILE A 345 -23.90 -2.61 -2.65
#